data_AF-A0A1G8AYX6-F1
#
_entry.id   AF-A0A1G8AYX6-F1
#
_cell.length_a   1.000
_cell.length_b   1.000
_cell.length_c   1.000
_cell.angle_alpha   90.00
_cell.angle_beta   90.00
_cell.angle_gamma   90.00
#
_symmetry.space_group_name_H-M   'P 1'
#
loop_
_entity.id
_entity.type
_entity.pdbx_description
1 polymer ?
#
loop_
_entity_poly.entity_id
_entity_poly.type
_entity_poly.pdbx_seq_one_letter_code
_entity_poly.pdbx_strand_id
1 'polypeptide(L)'
;MRITFPDDAPGFDGSSLTVQFTARVDGEPVICAITAEALEDHFGARSALEESLLAAFEQGRRRIRSVCAEALDQSGGAAVILHSGLFRVEGMEPGHVQ
;
A
#
# COMPACT_ATOMS: atom_id res chain seq x y z
N MET A 1 -1.66 12.15 12.13
CA MET A 1 -2.92 11.38 12.24
C MET A 1 -2.68 10.03 12.96
N ARG A 2 -3.65 9.44 13.69
CA ARG A 2 -3.45 8.09 14.26
C ARG A 2 -3.89 7.02 13.26
N ILE A 3 -2.92 6.41 12.58
CA ILE A 3 -3.17 5.40 11.56
C ILE A 3 -2.83 4.03 12.14
N THR A 4 -3.77 3.10 12.07
CA THR A 4 -3.59 1.71 12.51
C THR A 4 -4.05 0.77 11.41
N PHE A 5 -3.40 -0.37 11.29
CA PHE A 5 -3.77 -1.37 10.29
C PHE A 5 -4.29 -2.61 11.02
N PRO A 6 -5.59 -2.90 10.95
CA PRO A 6 -6.08 -4.18 11.44
C PRO A 6 -5.38 -5.33 10.71
N ASP A 7 -5.33 -6.50 11.35
CA ASP A 7 -4.86 -7.73 10.72
C ASP A 7 -5.94 -8.38 9.85
N ASP A 8 -6.71 -7.55 9.18
CA ASP A 8 -7.77 -7.98 8.28
C ASP A 8 -7.15 -8.56 7.00
N ALA A 9 -7.81 -9.56 6.41
CA ALA A 9 -7.31 -10.19 5.20
C ALA A 9 -7.44 -9.23 4.00
N PRO A 10 -6.36 -9.01 3.23
CA PRO A 10 -6.47 -8.25 1.99
C PRO A 10 -7.39 -8.96 0.98
N GLY A 11 -8.18 -8.19 0.24
CA GLY A 11 -9.04 -8.69 -0.85
C GLY A 11 -8.48 -8.29 -2.21
N PHE A 12 -8.43 -9.22 -3.17
CA PHE A 12 -8.03 -8.89 -4.53
C PHE A 12 -9.26 -8.47 -5.36
N ASP A 13 -9.15 -7.33 -6.04
CA ASP A 13 -10.11 -6.84 -7.02
C ASP A 13 -9.57 -7.09 -8.44
N GLY A 14 -10.11 -8.11 -9.10
CA GLY A 14 -9.70 -8.49 -10.46
C GLY A 14 -10.13 -7.49 -11.54
N SER A 15 -11.11 -6.61 -11.26
CA SER A 15 -11.56 -5.59 -12.21
C SER A 15 -10.54 -4.46 -12.36
N SER A 16 -9.94 -4.04 -11.24
CA SER A 16 -8.95 -2.96 -11.19
C SER A 16 -7.52 -3.48 -11.08
N LEU A 17 -7.34 -4.81 -10.94
CA LEU A 17 -6.06 -5.47 -10.66
C LEU A 17 -5.37 -4.84 -9.45
N THR A 18 -6.11 -4.73 -8.34
CA THR A 18 -5.60 -4.15 -7.09
C THR A 18 -5.84 -5.05 -5.91
N VAL A 19 -4.98 -4.96 -4.91
CA VAL A 19 -5.18 -5.59 -3.61
C VAL A 19 -5.69 -4.53 -2.63
N GLN A 20 -6.92 -4.71 -2.16
CA GLN A 20 -7.58 -3.85 -1.20
C GLN A 20 -7.30 -4.32 0.22
N PHE A 21 -7.09 -3.37 1.12
CA PHE A 21 -6.87 -3.65 2.53
C PHE A 21 -7.45 -2.52 3.39
N THR A 22 -7.86 -2.88 4.60
CA THR A 22 -8.44 -1.92 5.53
C THR A 22 -7.34 -1.23 6.34
N ALA A 23 -7.37 0.08 6.38
CA ALA A 23 -6.66 0.93 7.34
C ALA A 23 -7.69 1.55 8.30
N ARG A 24 -7.24 2.00 9.46
CA ARG A 24 -8.04 2.77 10.41
C ARG A 24 -7.37 4.10 10.67
N VAL A 25 -8.09 5.18 10.36
CA VAL A 25 -7.63 6.55 10.51
C VAL A 25 -8.43 7.19 11.63
N ASP A 26 -7.79 7.50 12.74
CA ASP A 26 -8.45 8.04 13.94
C ASP A 26 -9.61 7.16 14.47
N GLY A 27 -9.60 5.86 14.12
CA GLY A 27 -10.66 4.90 14.45
C GLY A 27 -11.62 4.61 13.30
N GLU A 28 -11.68 5.47 12.28
CA GLU A 28 -12.53 5.30 11.09
C GLU A 28 -11.92 4.29 10.12
N PRO A 29 -12.66 3.27 9.66
CA PRO A 29 -12.18 2.32 8.66
C PRO A 29 -12.10 2.98 7.27
N VAL A 30 -10.92 2.92 6.66
CA VAL A 30 -10.63 3.46 5.33
C VAL A 30 -10.12 2.33 4.45
N ILE A 31 -10.79 2.08 3.33
CA ILE A 31 -10.36 1.07 2.36
C ILE A 31 -9.28 1.67 1.48
N CYS A 32 -8.08 1.11 1.56
CA CYS A 32 -6.95 1.47 0.72
C CYS A 32 -6.70 0.36 -0.29
N ALA A 33 -6.04 0.67 -1.39
CA ALA A 33 -5.69 -0.31 -2.40
C ALA A 33 -4.23 -0.15 -2.83
N ILE A 34 -3.61 -1.24 -3.29
CA ILE A 34 -2.31 -1.21 -3.97
C ILE A 34 -2.45 -1.88 -5.33
N THR A 35 -1.84 -1.29 -6.36
CA THR A 35 -1.91 -1.83 -7.72
C THR A 35 -1.04 -3.06 -7.91
N ALA A 36 -1.45 -3.96 -8.81
CA ALA A 36 -0.64 -5.09 -9.22
C ALA A 36 0.76 -4.65 -9.70
N GLU A 37 0.81 -3.58 -10.50
CA GLU A 37 2.08 -2.99 -10.98
C GLU A 37 3.04 -2.66 -9.84
N ALA A 38 2.56 -2.06 -8.74
CA ALA A 38 3.40 -1.74 -7.59
C ALA A 38 3.93 -3.01 -6.90
N LEU A 39 3.09 -4.03 -6.78
CA LEU A 39 3.43 -5.34 -6.23
C LEU A 39 4.46 -6.09 -7.10
N GLU A 40 4.34 -5.99 -8.41
CA GLU A 40 5.28 -6.60 -9.36
C GLU A 40 6.65 -5.90 -9.33
N ASP A 41 6.67 -4.57 -9.42
CA ASP A 41 7.90 -3.78 -9.52
C ASP A 41 8.71 -3.73 -8.21
N HIS A 42 8.03 -3.59 -7.07
CA HIS A 42 8.70 -3.36 -5.78
C HIS A 42 8.66 -4.54 -4.81
N PHE A 43 7.71 -5.45 -4.97
CA PHE A 43 7.47 -6.55 -4.03
C PHE A 43 7.67 -7.93 -4.65
N GLY A 44 8.02 -8.00 -5.94
CA GLY A 44 8.38 -9.23 -6.63
C GLY A 44 7.21 -10.16 -6.90
N ALA A 45 5.99 -9.63 -7.06
CA ALA A 45 4.88 -10.44 -7.55
C ALA A 45 5.24 -11.04 -8.91
N ARG A 46 5.10 -12.36 -9.05
CA ARG A 46 5.47 -13.07 -10.28
C ARG A 46 4.47 -12.88 -11.42
N SER A 47 3.24 -12.47 -11.11
CA SER A 47 2.15 -12.28 -12.05
C SER A 47 1.03 -11.45 -11.41
N ALA A 48 0.18 -10.84 -12.23
CA ALA A 48 -1.08 -10.19 -11.82
C ALA A 48 -2.20 -11.17 -11.39
N LEU A 49 -1.83 -12.36 -10.91
CA LEU A 49 -2.75 -13.36 -10.37
C LEU A 49 -2.96 -13.08 -8.88
N GLU A 50 -4.19 -13.31 -8.39
CA GLU A 50 -4.57 -13.13 -6.99
C GLU A 50 -3.53 -13.71 -6.02
N GLU A 51 -3.20 -14.99 -6.15
CA GLU A 51 -2.25 -15.68 -5.25
C GLU A 51 -0.86 -15.03 -5.24
N SER A 52 -0.38 -14.59 -6.41
CA SER A 52 0.94 -13.94 -6.53
C SER A 52 0.95 -12.55 -5.92
N LEU A 53 -0.14 -11.80 -6.11
CA LEU A 53 -0.29 -10.45 -5.57
C LEU A 53 -0.49 -10.46 -4.06
N LEU A 54 -1.33 -11.36 -3.55
CA LEU A 54 -1.53 -11.55 -2.12
C LEU A 54 -0.23 -11.96 -1.43
N ALA A 55 0.51 -12.94 -1.99
CA ALA A 55 1.79 -13.35 -1.43
C ALA A 55 2.85 -12.23 -1.44
N ALA A 56 2.88 -11.39 -2.49
CA ALA A 56 3.77 -10.22 -2.54
C ALA A 56 3.34 -9.15 -1.53
N PHE A 57 2.03 -8.92 -1.38
CA PHE A 57 1.48 -8.00 -0.39
C PHE A 57 1.86 -8.44 1.03
N GLU A 58 1.73 -9.72 1.35
CA GLU A 58 2.07 -10.25 2.67
C GLU A 58 3.57 -10.11 2.99
N GLN A 59 4.44 -10.42 2.03
CA GLN A 59 5.89 -10.21 2.17
C GLN A 59 6.24 -8.72 2.34
N GLY A 60 5.55 -7.86 1.59
CA GLY A 60 5.71 -6.41 1.58
C GLY A 60 4.95 -5.65 2.67
N ARG A 61 4.14 -6.34 3.48
CA ARG A 61 3.05 -5.73 4.27
C ARG A 61 3.52 -4.59 5.16
N ARG A 62 4.71 -4.69 5.76
CA ARG A 62 5.29 -3.62 6.60
C ARG A 62 5.58 -2.35 5.82
N ARG A 63 6.15 -2.47 4.62
CA ARG A 63 6.51 -1.33 3.77
C ARG A 63 5.26 -0.73 3.14
N ILE A 64 4.35 -1.56 2.63
CA ILE A 64 3.06 -1.12 2.09
C ILE A 64 2.27 -0.32 3.14
N ARG A 65 2.19 -0.82 4.39
CA ARG A 65 1.55 -0.10 5.49
C ARG A 65 2.23 1.24 5.81
N SER A 66 3.56 1.32 5.74
CA SER A 66 4.31 2.56 6.01
C SER A 66 4.01 3.62 4.95
N VAL A 67 4.11 3.27 3.67
CA VAL A 67 3.77 4.17 2.56
C VAL A 67 2.28 4.53 2.59
N CYS A 68 1.40 3.58 2.91
CA CYS A 68 -0.01 3.84 3.08
C CYS A 68 -0.29 4.86 4.18
N ALA A 69 0.41 4.75 5.31
CA ALA A 69 0.23 5.69 6.41
C ALA A 69 0.63 7.11 5.99
N GLU A 70 1.75 7.24 5.27
CA GLU A 70 2.19 8.54 4.76
C GLU A 70 1.22 9.12 3.72
N ALA A 71 0.75 8.30 2.78
CA ALA A 71 -0.23 8.69 1.78
C ALA A 71 -1.58 9.11 2.40
N LEU A 72 -2.02 8.37 3.42
CA LEU A 72 -3.23 8.70 4.20
C LEU A 72 -3.06 10.01 4.96
N ASP A 73 -1.92 10.25 5.60
CA ASP A 73 -1.64 11.51 6.32
C ASP A 73 -1.64 12.71 5.36
N GLN A 74 -0.98 12.57 4.19
CA GLN A 74 -1.00 13.58 3.12
C GLN A 74 -2.41 13.82 2.55
N SER A 75 -3.23 12.76 2.46
CA SER A 75 -4.60 12.84 1.95
C SER A 75 -5.63 13.26 3.02
N GLY A 76 -5.19 13.54 4.26
CA GLY A 76 -6.09 13.89 5.35
C GLY A 76 -7.05 12.78 5.78
N GLY A 77 -6.68 11.51 5.58
CA GLY A 77 -7.48 10.35 5.95
C GLY A 77 -8.43 9.83 4.87
N ALA A 78 -8.40 10.39 3.66
CA ALA A 78 -9.17 9.88 2.53
C ALA A 78 -8.59 8.54 2.01
N ALA A 79 -9.44 7.70 1.40
CA ALA A 79 -9.00 6.46 0.76
C ALA A 79 -7.92 6.72 -0.30
N VAL A 80 -6.84 5.93 -0.26
CA VAL A 80 -5.69 6.08 -1.16
C VAL A 80 -5.43 4.82 -1.97
N ILE A 81 -4.90 5.02 -3.17
CA ILE A 81 -4.43 3.95 -4.05
C ILE A 81 -2.91 4.07 -4.20
N LEU A 82 -2.20 3.04 -3.75
CA LEU A 82 -0.76 2.93 -3.82
C LEU A 82 -0.36 2.38 -5.20
N HIS A 83 0.38 3.18 -5.95
CA HIS A 83 0.92 2.84 -7.26
C HIS A 83 2.46 2.81 -7.20
N SER A 84 3.13 2.20 -8.18
CA SER A 84 4.60 2.04 -8.19
C SER A 84 5.34 3.37 -7.93
N GLY A 85 4.82 4.48 -8.46
CA GLY A 85 5.40 5.82 -8.24
C GLY A 85 5.60 6.21 -6.77
N LEU A 86 4.69 5.83 -5.87
CA LEU A 86 4.80 6.11 -4.43
C LEU A 86 5.93 5.33 -3.75
N PHE A 87 6.31 4.18 -4.29
CA PHE A 87 7.38 3.35 -3.73
C PHE A 87 8.76 3.70 -4.27
N ARG A 88 8.84 4.41 -5.40
CA ARG A 88 10.12 4.92 -5.94
C ARG A 88 10.71 6.04 -5.11
N VAL A 89 9.88 6.88 -4.49
CA VAL A 89 10.35 8.04 -3.72
C VAL A 89 10.96 7.66 -2.36
N GLU A 90 10.63 6.49 -1.80
CA GLU A 90 11.32 5.91 -0.62
C GLU A 90 12.77 5.45 -0.92
N GLY A 91 13.27 5.69 -2.14
CA GLY A 91 14.68 5.54 -2.50
C GLY A 91 15.48 6.87 -2.51
N MET A 92 14.85 8.01 -2.22
CA MET A 92 15.57 9.29 -2.13
C MET A 92 15.88 9.61 -0.67
N GLU A 93 17.13 9.36 -0.32
CA GLU A 93 17.75 9.80 0.92
C GLU A 93 17.43 11.29 1.16
N PRO A 94 17.10 11.71 2.40
CA PRO A 94 16.87 13.13 2.66
C PRO A 94 18.13 13.88 2.30
N GLY A 95 18.02 14.76 1.29
CA GLY A 95 19.09 15.65 0.88
C GLY A 95 19.64 16.35 2.12
N HIS A 96 20.86 15.97 2.49
CA HIS A 96 21.63 16.63 3.51
C HIS A 96 21.96 18.03 2.96
N VAL A 97 21.12 19.01 3.27
CA VAL A 97 21.44 20.42 3.06
C VAL A 97 22.14 20.90 4.33
N GLN A 98 23.46 21.08 4.19
CA GLN A 98 24.33 21.72 5.16
C GLN A 98 24.30 23.23 4.97
#